data_AF-A0A1V4Z4B5-F1
#
_entry.id   AF-A0A1V4Z4B5-F1
#
_cell.length_a   1.000
_cell.length_b   1.000
_cell.length_c   1.000
_cell.angle_alpha   90.00
_cell.angle_beta   90.00
_cell.angle_gamma   90.00
#
_symmetry.space_group_name_H-M   'P 1'
#
loop_
_entity.id
_entity.type
_entity.pdbx_description
1 polymer ?
#
loop_
_entity_poly.entity_id
_entity_poly.type
_entity_poly.pdbx_seq_one_letter_code
_entity_poly.pdbx_strand_id
1 'polypeptide(L)'
;MSITKKMGRRGIIKTCEICGEEFHPKHGNQKYCGEGCIREAKTRTMRKLRKTYGIHNKKKWLGTGGLGSTPYHDFKREMIAIQKEKVRCGLSK
;
A
#
# COMPACT_ATOMS: atom_id res chain seq x y z
N MET A 1 -29.21 18.02 -3.51
CA MET A 1 -28.00 17.80 -2.68
C MET A 1 -26.80 18.28 -3.48
N SER A 2 -26.21 19.38 -3.05
CA SER A 2 -25.36 20.27 -3.84
C SER A 2 -23.92 19.77 -3.94
N ILE A 3 -23.42 19.58 -5.16
CA ILE A 3 -22.04 19.20 -5.44
C ILE A 3 -21.15 20.44 -5.23
N THR A 4 -20.33 20.41 -4.18
CA THR A 4 -19.40 21.49 -3.83
C THR A 4 -18.20 21.51 -4.79
N LYS A 5 -18.33 22.25 -5.89
CA LYS A 5 -17.27 22.48 -6.87
C LYS A 5 -16.23 23.46 -6.29
N LYS A 6 -15.33 22.96 -5.44
CA LYS A 6 -14.22 23.77 -4.87
C LYS A 6 -13.32 24.28 -6.00
N MET A 7 -13.34 25.60 -6.19
CA MET A 7 -12.57 26.33 -7.21
C MET A 7 -11.07 26.29 -6.86
N GLY A 8 -10.28 25.62 -7.69
CA GLY A 8 -8.82 25.52 -7.56
C GLY A 8 -8.08 26.82 -7.93
N ARG A 9 -6.75 26.83 -7.79
CA ARG A 9 -5.87 27.95 -8.20
C ARG A 9 -6.15 28.30 -9.66
N ARG A 10 -6.69 29.50 -9.88
CA ARG A 10 -7.11 30.03 -11.19
C ARG A 10 -5.89 30.05 -12.13
N GLY A 11 -5.91 29.26 -13.18
CA GLY A 11 -4.96 29.34 -14.31
C GLY A 11 -4.13 28.10 -14.62
N ILE A 12 -4.17 27.04 -13.79
CA ILE A 12 -3.48 25.78 -14.12
C ILE A 12 -4.53 24.77 -14.58
N ILE A 13 -4.45 24.33 -15.82
CA ILE A 13 -5.22 23.19 -16.34
C ILE A 13 -4.28 22.00 -16.38
N LYS A 14 -4.76 20.85 -15.92
CA LYS A 14 -4.03 19.58 -16.01
C LYS A 14 -4.89 18.53 -16.68
N THR A 15 -4.25 17.63 -17.40
CA THR A 15 -4.88 16.47 -18.00
C THR A 15 -4.92 15.32 -16.98
N CYS A 16 -6.07 14.68 -16.83
CA CYS A 16 -6.22 13.53 -15.95
C CYS A 16 -5.47 12.31 -16.51
N GLU A 17 -4.58 11.69 -15.72
CA GLU A 17 -3.82 10.50 -16.15
C GLU A 17 -4.71 9.23 -16.36
N ILE A 18 -5.99 9.27 -15.99
CA ILE A 18 -6.92 8.12 -16.11
C ILE A 18 -7.90 8.29 -17.26
N CYS A 19 -8.65 9.39 -17.30
CA CYS A 19 -9.66 9.63 -18.33
C CYS A 19 -9.18 10.53 -19.48
N GLY A 20 -8.05 11.24 -19.32
CA GLY A 20 -7.54 12.17 -20.33
C GLY A 20 -8.23 13.53 -20.38
N GLU A 21 -9.23 13.80 -19.52
CA GLU A 21 -9.94 15.08 -19.50
C GLU A 21 -9.13 16.19 -18.84
N GLU A 22 -9.29 17.41 -19.35
CA GLU A 22 -8.74 18.62 -18.75
C GLU A 22 -9.53 19.04 -17.51
N PHE A 23 -8.83 19.29 -16.41
CA PHE A 23 -9.45 19.72 -15.16
C PHE A 23 -8.63 20.79 -14.45
N HIS A 24 -9.32 21.55 -13.60
CA HIS A 24 -8.70 22.52 -12.72
C HIS A 24 -8.32 21.83 -11.40
N PRO A 25 -7.02 21.64 -11.11
CA PRO A 25 -6.57 21.01 -9.90
C PRO A 25 -6.83 21.91 -8.69
N LYS A 26 -7.28 21.31 -7.59
CA LYS A 26 -7.44 21.98 -6.29
C LYS A 26 -6.08 22.27 -5.65
N HIS A 27 -5.10 21.39 -5.88
CA HIS A 27 -3.72 21.49 -5.37
C HIS A 27 -2.71 21.10 -6.47
N GLY A 28 -1.50 21.66 -6.40
CA GLY A 28 -0.48 21.50 -7.46
C GLY A 28 -0.12 20.05 -7.80
N ASN A 29 -0.24 19.11 -6.85
CA ASN A 29 0.10 17.70 -7.05
C ASN A 29 -1.10 16.81 -7.44
N GLN A 30 -2.27 17.40 -7.71
CA GLN A 30 -3.44 16.64 -8.13
C GLN A 30 -3.26 16.12 -9.56
N LYS A 31 -3.29 14.79 -9.71
CA LYS A 31 -3.08 14.06 -10.98
C LYS A 31 -4.37 13.62 -11.68
N TYR A 32 -5.49 13.67 -10.97
CA TYR A 32 -6.76 13.09 -11.40
C TYR A 32 -7.90 14.10 -11.24
N CYS A 33 -8.83 14.11 -12.19
CA CYS A 33 -9.94 15.06 -12.23
C CYS A 33 -10.93 14.92 -11.06
N GLY A 34 -11.09 13.70 -10.52
CA GLY A 34 -12.03 13.43 -9.42
C GLY A 34 -11.90 12.05 -8.79
N GLU A 35 -12.80 11.75 -7.85
CA GLU A 35 -12.77 10.54 -7.01
C GLU A 35 -12.86 9.23 -7.81
N GLY A 36 -13.65 9.20 -8.89
CA GLY A 36 -13.74 8.03 -9.77
C GLY A 36 -12.39 7.65 -10.37
N CYS A 37 -11.70 8.61 -10.96
CA CYS A 37 -10.35 8.42 -11.51
C CYS A 37 -9.32 8.06 -10.41
N ILE A 38 -9.43 8.65 -9.21
CA ILE A 38 -8.57 8.29 -8.08
C ILE A 38 -8.75 6.82 -7.70
N ARG A 39 -10.00 6.34 -7.61
CA ARG A 39 -10.30 4.95 -7.25
C ARG A 39 -9.79 3.97 -8.31
N GLU A 40 -9.93 4.33 -9.58
CA GLU A 40 -9.41 3.53 -10.67
C GLU A 40 -7.88 3.48 -10.67
N ALA A 41 -7.21 4.63 -10.49
CA ALA A 41 -5.75 4.71 -10.38
C ALA A 41 -5.21 3.83 -9.24
N LYS A 42 -5.87 3.86 -8.07
CA LYS A 42 -5.56 2.97 -6.94
C LYS A 42 -5.73 1.50 -7.34
N THR A 43 -6.82 1.14 -7.99
CA THR A 43 -7.10 -0.24 -8.41
C THR A 43 -6.04 -0.74 -9.42
N ARG A 44 -5.69 0.08 -10.42
CA ARG A 44 -4.64 -0.23 -11.40
C ARG A 44 -3.27 -0.43 -10.72
N THR A 45 -2.92 0.47 -9.79
CA THR A 45 -1.67 0.38 -9.01
C THR A 45 -1.64 -0.89 -8.15
N MET A 46 -2.70 -1.17 -7.40
CA MET A 46 -2.78 -2.37 -6.56
C MET A 46 -2.73 -3.67 -7.37
N ARG A 47 -3.33 -3.72 -8.57
CA ARG A 47 -3.19 -4.85 -9.48
C ARG A 47 -1.73 -5.06 -9.92
N LYS A 48 -1.02 -3.99 -10.25
CA LYS A 48 0.43 -4.05 -10.58
C LYS A 48 1.24 -4.54 -9.39
N LEU A 49 1.04 -3.96 -8.20
CA LEU A 49 1.72 -4.37 -6.97
C LEU A 49 1.44 -5.82 -6.61
N ARG A 50 0.20 -6.30 -6.77
CA ARG A 50 -0.13 -7.71 -6.58
C ARG A 50 0.52 -8.61 -7.63
N LYS A 51 0.79 -8.14 -8.85
CA LYS A 51 1.55 -8.91 -9.84
C LYS A 51 3.03 -8.99 -9.48
N THR A 52 3.64 -7.89 -9.03
CA THR A 52 5.08 -7.81 -8.73
C THR A 52 5.44 -8.39 -7.36
N TYR A 53 4.62 -8.09 -6.35
CA TYR A 53 4.82 -8.40 -4.93
C TYR A 53 3.71 -9.30 -4.36
N GLY A 54 2.82 -9.84 -5.19
CA GLY A 54 1.74 -10.70 -4.72
C GLY A 54 2.24 -11.92 -3.95
N ILE A 55 1.36 -12.39 -3.08
CA ILE A 55 1.44 -13.50 -2.10
C ILE A 55 2.33 -14.71 -2.50
N HIS A 56 2.51 -14.97 -3.79
CA HIS A 56 3.33 -16.09 -4.30
C HIS A 56 4.80 -15.76 -4.58
N ASN A 57 5.25 -14.52 -4.39
CA ASN A 57 6.67 -14.21 -4.28
C ASN A 57 7.15 -14.66 -2.89
N LYS A 58 7.10 -15.98 -2.67
CA LYS A 58 7.61 -16.72 -1.52
C LYS A 58 9.13 -16.70 -1.51
N LYS A 59 9.77 -15.55 -1.80
CA LYS A 59 11.06 -15.28 -1.18
C LYS A 59 10.75 -15.16 0.29
N LYS A 60 10.79 -16.32 0.94
CA LYS A 60 10.76 -16.61 2.38
C LYS A 60 11.14 -15.32 3.10
N TRP A 61 10.14 -14.55 3.51
CA TRP A 61 10.40 -13.31 4.21
C TRP A 61 11.22 -13.70 5.45
N LEU A 62 12.47 -13.24 5.49
CA LEU A 62 13.30 -13.34 6.69
C LEU A 62 12.57 -12.50 7.74
N GLY A 63 12.22 -13.13 8.87
CA GLY A 63 11.39 -12.51 9.92
C GLY A 63 9.88 -12.79 9.90
N THR A 64 9.30 -13.52 8.93
CA THR A 64 7.85 -13.84 8.96
C THR A 64 7.49 -15.15 9.66
N GLY A 65 8.42 -15.81 10.38
CA GLY A 65 8.03 -16.99 11.17
C GLY A 65 7.29 -16.65 12.46
N GLY A 66 6.41 -15.65 12.41
CA GLY A 66 5.50 -15.31 13.49
C GLY A 66 6.14 -14.54 14.66
N LEU A 67 7.43 -14.21 14.58
CA LEU A 67 8.04 -13.22 15.47
C LEU A 67 7.62 -11.83 15.01
N GLY A 68 6.80 -11.17 15.83
CA GLY A 68 6.48 -9.77 15.62
C GLY A 68 7.68 -8.88 15.90
N SER A 69 7.63 -7.63 15.44
CA SER A 69 8.63 -6.61 15.79
C SER A 69 8.59 -6.19 17.26
N THR A 70 7.50 -6.51 17.95
CA THR A 70 7.31 -6.27 19.38
C THR A 70 7.33 -7.62 20.12
N PRO A 71 8.15 -7.76 21.18
CA PRO A 71 8.19 -9.00 21.97
C PRO A 71 6.87 -9.21 22.70
N TYR A 72 6.50 -10.47 22.93
CA TYR A 72 5.40 -10.82 23.83
C TYR A 72 5.76 -10.47 25.28
N HIS A 73 4.76 -10.06 26.06
CA HIS A 73 4.94 -9.83 27.50
C HIS A 73 5.20 -11.13 28.29
N ASP A 74 4.65 -12.25 27.83
CA ASP A 74 4.89 -13.56 28.41
C ASP A 74 6.21 -14.13 27.88
N PHE A 75 7.19 -14.26 28.79
CA PHE A 75 8.52 -14.78 28.50
C PHE A 75 8.48 -16.18 27.88
N LYS A 76 7.62 -17.09 28.35
CA LYS A 76 7.54 -18.46 27.83
C LYS A 76 7.05 -18.46 26.39
N ARG A 77 6.07 -17.60 26.10
CA ARG A 77 5.52 -17.43 24.76
C ARG A 77 6.55 -16.88 23.78
N GLU A 78 7.32 -15.88 24.21
CA GLU A 78 8.41 -15.29 23.42
C GLU A 78 9.49 -16.34 23.12
N MET A 79 9.93 -17.09 24.14
CA MET A 79 10.94 -18.15 24.00
C MET A 79 10.52 -19.23 22.99
N ILE A 80 9.25 -19.67 23.03
CA ILE A 80 8.71 -20.65 22.08
C ILE A 80 8.70 -20.08 20.66
N ALA A 81 8.33 -18.81 20.47
CA ALA A 81 8.34 -18.15 19.18
C ALA A 81 9.77 -18.04 18.61
N ILE A 82 10.75 -17.67 19.45
CA ILE A 82 12.17 -17.61 19.08
C ILE A 82 12.69 -18.98 18.65
N GLN A 83 12.37 -20.04 19.39
CA GLN A 83 12.85 -21.39 19.05
C GLN A 83 12.28 -21.89 17.71
N LYS A 84 11.00 -21.62 17.45
CA LYS A 84 10.36 -21.94 16.17
C LYS A 84 11.01 -21.20 15.00
N GLU A 85 11.36 -19.93 15.18
CA GLU A 85 12.06 -19.17 14.14
C GLU A 85 13.47 -19.71 13.89
N LYS A 86 14.20 -20.08 14.94
CA LYS A 86 15.53 -20.70 14.79
C LYS A 86 15.47 -21.96 13.93
N VAL A 87 14.46 -22.82 14.13
CA VAL A 87 14.24 -24.01 13.30
C VAL A 87 13.87 -23.63 11.87
N ARG A 88 12.97 -22.66 11.66
CA ARG A 88 12.58 -22.18 10.31
C ARG A 88 13.77 -21.64 9.50
N CYS A 89 14.69 -20.98 10.20
CA CYS A 89 15.92 -20.42 9.65
C CYS A 89 17.03 -21.46 9.50
N GLY A 90 16.85 -22.70 9.96
CA GLY A 90 17.85 -23.76 9.91
C GLY A 90 19.01 -23.56 10.89
N LEU A 91 18.84 -22.71 11.90
CA LEU A 91 19.83 -22.39 12.94
C LEU A 91 19.74 -23.36 14.13
N SER A 92 18.65 -24.11 14.24
CA SER A 92 18.44 -25.17 15.24
C SER A 92 17.74 -26.36 14.58
N LYS A 93 18.02 -27.56 15.08
CA LYS A 93 17.19 -28.75 14.81
C LYS A 93 15.93 -28.71 15.67
#